data_AF-A0A4P6I243-F1
#
_entry.id   AF-A0A4P6I243-F1
#
_cell.length_a   1.000
_cell.length_b   1.000
_cell.length_c   1.000
_cell.angle_alpha   90.00
_cell.angle_beta   90.00
_cell.angle_gamma   90.00
#
_symmetry.space_group_name_H-M   'P 1'
#
loop_
_entity.id
_entity.type
_entity.pdbx_description
1 polymer ?
#
loop_
_entity_poly.entity_id
_entity_poly.type
_entity_poly.pdbx_seq_one_letter_code
_entity_poly.pdbx_strand_id
1 'polypeptide(L)'
;MCSSFRFAVNAALLERPLVIGLAWGLCQGDLPAALSLCIFYELFWLDGIPAGTHIPPNAAAATLAGLSLMHVFSLTTPAEALCVAGATSVLARLFSGLEGAQRVVENIVFSRYAAARQRQRAPFEPGKLVRRALVNTVVIQGLVFAVALAGLIALFAVALPMVWPYLASSRASWGQLWILGSLGAVLSLRYRPAYAALAGGMGLAVAWRFF
;
A
#
# COMPACT_ATOMS: atom_id res chain seq x y z
N MET A 1 -23.65 17.14 -5.81
CA MET A 1 -22.19 16.91 -5.87
C MET A 1 -21.49 16.83 -4.49
N CYS A 2 -22.11 17.18 -3.36
CA CYS A 2 -21.43 17.18 -2.04
C CYS A 2 -21.48 15.87 -1.21
N SER A 3 -22.31 14.88 -1.56
CA SER A 3 -22.37 13.61 -0.80
C SER A 3 -21.17 12.69 -1.08
N SER A 4 -20.70 12.66 -2.33
CA SER A 4 -19.54 11.85 -2.73
C SER A 4 -18.24 12.29 -2.07
N PHE A 5 -18.10 13.56 -1.69
CA PHE A 5 -16.93 14.05 -0.95
C PHE A 5 -16.84 13.43 0.44
N ARG A 6 -17.96 13.28 1.16
CA ARG A 6 -17.95 12.65 2.49
C ARG A 6 -17.60 11.17 2.41
N PHE A 7 -18.11 10.44 1.42
CA PHE A 7 -17.75 9.04 1.21
C PHE A 7 -16.31 8.86 0.70
N ALA A 8 -15.84 9.74 -0.18
CA ALA A 8 -14.45 9.72 -0.66
C ALA A 8 -13.45 10.07 0.46
N VAL A 9 -13.77 11.05 1.30
CA VAL A 9 -12.94 11.42 2.46
C VAL A 9 -12.94 10.31 3.51
N ASN A 10 -14.07 9.63 3.75
CA ASN A 10 -14.12 8.50 4.69
C ASN A 10 -13.37 7.26 4.15
N ALA A 11 -13.49 6.96 2.85
CA ALA A 11 -12.75 5.88 2.21
C ALA A 11 -11.23 6.15 2.23
N ALA A 12 -10.81 7.39 1.93
CA ALA A 12 -9.40 7.77 1.98
C ALA A 12 -8.79 7.68 3.39
N LEU A 13 -9.60 7.84 4.44
CA LEU A 13 -9.14 7.65 5.82
C LEU A 13 -9.01 6.16 6.17
N LEU A 14 -9.94 5.33 5.69
CA LEU A 14 -9.95 3.87 5.89
C LEU A 14 -8.80 3.16 5.16
N GLU A 15 -8.35 3.71 4.04
CA GLU A 15 -7.22 3.20 3.28
C GLU A 15 -5.86 3.51 3.92
N ARG A 16 -5.82 4.30 5.01
CA ARG A 16 -4.56 4.66 5.65
C ARG A 16 -3.90 3.45 6.35
N PRO A 17 -2.61 3.19 6.08
CA PRO A 17 -1.82 2.17 6.76
C PRO A 17 -2.01 2.11 8.27
N LEU A 18 -2.03 3.27 8.94
CA LEU A 18 -2.22 3.35 10.39
C LEU A 18 -3.58 2.85 10.87
N VAL A 19 -4.66 3.17 10.14
CA VAL A 19 -6.02 2.75 10.52
C VAL A 19 -6.17 1.24 10.35
N ILE A 20 -5.63 0.70 9.25
CA ILE A 20 -5.60 -0.74 8.98
C ILE A 20 -4.77 -1.47 10.03
N GLY A 21 -3.59 -0.94 10.38
CA GLY A 21 -2.71 -1.51 11.39
C GLY A 21 -3.33 -1.53 12.79
N LEU A 22 -4.04 -0.46 13.17
CA LEU A 22 -4.79 -0.40 14.43
C LEU A 22 -5.89 -1.47 14.46
N ALA A 23 -6.72 -1.54 13.41
CA ALA A 23 -7.79 -2.53 13.35
C ALA A 23 -7.25 -3.97 13.37
N TRP A 24 -6.18 -4.23 12.61
CA TRP A 24 -5.53 -5.54 12.56
C TRP A 24 -4.87 -5.91 13.89
N GLY A 25 -4.12 -5.00 14.50
CA GLY A 25 -3.44 -5.22 15.77
C GLY A 25 -4.43 -5.49 16.91
N LEU A 26 -5.58 -4.82 16.90
CA LEU A 26 -6.66 -5.10 17.87
C LEU A 26 -7.26 -6.50 17.69
N CYS A 27 -7.34 -7.00 16.46
CA CYS A 27 -7.84 -8.35 16.16
C CYS A 27 -6.82 -9.45 16.52
N GLN A 28 -5.54 -9.27 16.15
CA GLN A 28 -4.50 -10.31 16.32
C GLN A 28 -3.67 -10.21 17.60
N GLY A 29 -3.74 -9.10 18.34
CA GLY A 29 -3.08 -8.93 19.63
C GLY A 29 -1.63 -8.44 19.61
N ASP A 30 -1.00 -8.30 18.43
CA ASP A 30 0.35 -7.74 18.29
C ASP A 30 0.31 -6.29 17.78
N LEU A 31 -0.10 -5.39 18.67
CA LEU A 31 -0.16 -3.95 18.37
C LEU A 31 1.23 -3.33 18.07
N PRO A 32 2.28 -3.59 18.86
CA PRO A 32 3.56 -2.89 18.70
C PRO A 32 4.22 -3.14 17.35
N ALA A 33 4.29 -4.40 16.89
CA ALA A 33 4.91 -4.72 15.61
C ALA A 33 4.04 -4.24 14.44
N ALA A 34 2.72 -4.44 14.52
CA ALA A 34 1.79 -3.99 13.48
C ALA A 34 1.83 -2.48 13.29
N LEU A 35 1.81 -1.70 14.37
CA LEU A 35 1.89 -0.25 14.29
C LEU A 35 3.26 0.22 13.78
N SER A 36 4.34 -0.43 14.19
CA SER A 36 5.68 -0.05 13.75
C SER A 36 5.86 -0.22 12.23
N LEU A 37 5.32 -1.31 11.67
CA LEU A 37 5.27 -1.52 10.22
C LEU A 37 4.34 -0.51 9.53
N CYS A 38 3.16 -0.23 10.09
CA CYS A 38 2.22 0.73 9.50
C CYS A 38 2.74 2.16 9.52
N ILE A 39 3.47 2.58 10.57
CA ILE A 39 4.19 3.87 10.60
C ILE A 39 5.22 3.92 9.47
N PHE A 40 5.97 2.83 9.24
CA PHE A 40 6.91 2.76 8.12
C PHE A 40 6.19 2.95 6.78
N TYR A 41 5.09 2.24 6.52
CA TYR A 41 4.33 2.42 5.28
C TYR A 41 3.75 3.83 5.13
N GLU A 42 3.22 4.41 6.21
CA GLU A 42 2.69 5.78 6.20
C GLU A 42 3.76 6.80 5.81
N LEU A 43 4.98 6.67 6.37
CA LEU A 43 6.12 7.52 6.04
C LEU A 43 6.63 7.26 4.62
N PHE A 44 6.75 5.99 4.23
CA PHE A 44 7.30 5.60 2.94
C PHE A 44 6.39 6.04 1.78
N TRP A 45 5.08 6.05 2.00
CA TRP A 45 4.07 6.34 0.97
C TRP A 45 3.37 7.69 1.14
N LEU A 46 3.99 8.58 1.90
CA LEU A 46 3.48 9.93 2.13
C LEU A 46 3.37 10.74 0.82
N ASP A 47 4.06 10.32 -0.27
CA ASP A 47 3.97 10.87 -1.64
C ASP A 47 2.80 10.33 -2.47
N GLY A 48 2.03 9.37 -1.95
CA GLY A 48 0.97 8.68 -2.69
C GLY A 48 -0.29 9.51 -2.93
N ILE A 49 -0.23 10.85 -2.96
CA ILE A 49 -1.40 11.69 -3.18
C ILE A 49 -1.80 11.58 -4.66
N PRO A 50 -3.02 11.13 -5.00
CA PRO A 50 -3.47 11.04 -6.38
C PRO A 50 -3.55 12.45 -6.99
N ALA A 51 -2.56 12.82 -7.80
CA ALA A 51 -2.51 14.07 -8.53
C ALA A 51 -2.63 13.80 -10.03
N GLY A 52 -3.72 14.27 -10.65
CA GLY A 52 -3.96 14.12 -12.09
C GLY A 52 -4.24 12.67 -12.51
N THR A 53 -3.55 12.19 -13.56
CA THR A 53 -3.69 10.83 -14.10
C THR A 53 -2.82 9.79 -13.39
N HIS A 54 -2.02 10.22 -12.40
CA HIS A 54 -1.15 9.32 -11.65
C HIS A 54 -1.98 8.56 -10.61
N ILE A 55 -2.05 7.24 -10.77
CA ILE A 55 -2.66 6.34 -9.79
C ILE A 55 -1.55 5.94 -8.80
N PRO A 56 -1.66 6.32 -7.52
CA PRO A 56 -0.66 5.96 -6.53
C PRO A 56 -0.64 4.43 -6.32
N PRO A 57 0.46 3.87 -5.80
CA PRO A 57 0.49 2.47 -5.40
C PRO A 57 -0.66 2.18 -4.39
N ASN A 58 -1.16 0.94 -4.32
CA ASN A 58 -2.30 0.59 -3.45
C ASN A 58 -1.84 0.27 -2.02
N ALA A 59 -2.05 1.22 -1.09
CA ALA A 59 -1.41 1.21 0.24
C ALA A 59 -2.06 0.20 1.16
N ALA A 60 -3.39 0.14 1.09
CA ALA A 60 -4.19 -0.81 1.85
C ALA A 60 -3.84 -2.26 1.50
N ALA A 61 -3.62 -2.57 0.22
CA ALA A 61 -3.22 -3.92 -0.20
C ALA A 61 -1.81 -4.28 0.31
N ALA A 62 -0.83 -3.37 0.21
CA ALA A 62 0.50 -3.62 0.74
C ALA A 62 0.52 -3.81 2.26
N THR A 63 -0.24 -2.99 3.00
CA THR A 63 -0.28 -3.06 4.46
C THR A 63 -0.94 -4.33 4.94
N LEU A 64 -2.08 -4.71 4.38
CA LEU A 64 -2.74 -5.97 4.71
C LEU A 64 -1.87 -7.19 4.36
N ALA A 65 -1.22 -7.18 3.20
CA ALA A 65 -0.32 -8.26 2.80
C ALA A 65 0.91 -8.34 3.73
N GLY A 66 1.49 -7.19 4.10
CA GLY A 66 2.64 -7.12 5.00
C GLY A 66 2.31 -7.60 6.42
N LEU A 67 1.17 -7.16 6.97
CA LEU A 67 0.67 -7.61 8.27
C LEU A 67 0.34 -9.11 8.26
N SER A 68 -0.27 -9.60 7.18
CA SER A 68 -0.57 -11.03 7.03
C SER A 68 0.71 -11.87 6.98
N LEU A 69 1.74 -11.44 6.24
CA LEU A 69 3.03 -12.12 6.18
C LEU A 69 3.73 -12.13 7.54
N MET A 70 3.80 -10.98 8.21
CA MET A 70 4.40 -10.91 9.55
C MET A 70 3.68 -11.82 10.54
N HIS A 71 2.35 -11.89 10.46
CA HIS A 71 1.56 -12.76 11.32
C HIS A 71 1.77 -14.25 11.00
N VAL A 72 1.69 -14.65 9.72
CA VAL A 72 1.82 -16.07 9.30
C VAL A 72 3.21 -16.62 9.62
N PHE A 73 4.26 -15.82 9.42
CA PHE A 73 5.64 -16.25 9.67
C PHE A 73 6.15 -15.85 11.07
N SER A 74 5.30 -15.27 11.92
CA SER A 74 5.65 -14.79 13.27
C SER A 74 6.90 -13.90 13.28
N LEU A 75 7.03 -13.05 12.27
CA LEU A 75 8.19 -12.16 12.08
C LEU A 75 8.04 -10.97 13.02
N THR A 76 9.03 -10.77 13.87
CA THR A 76 9.02 -9.73 14.92
C THR A 76 10.22 -8.80 14.81
N THR A 77 11.21 -9.14 13.99
CA THR A 77 12.43 -8.34 13.91
C THR A 77 12.30 -7.21 12.88
N PRO A 78 12.95 -6.06 13.11
CA PRO A 78 12.95 -4.94 12.17
C PRO A 78 13.50 -5.31 10.78
N ALA A 79 14.53 -6.17 10.73
CA ALA A 79 15.13 -6.60 9.47
C ALA A 79 14.13 -7.41 8.62
N GLU A 80 13.33 -8.27 9.25
CA GLU A 80 12.27 -9.04 8.57
C GLU A 80 11.17 -8.10 8.06
N ALA A 81 10.74 -7.15 8.89
CA ALA A 81 9.75 -6.16 8.52
C ALA A 81 10.19 -5.34 7.29
N LEU A 82 11.49 -5.02 7.15
CA LEU A 82 12.01 -4.33 5.96
C LEU A 82 11.92 -5.19 4.70
N CYS A 83 12.30 -6.47 4.78
CA CYS A 83 12.22 -7.39 3.65
C CYS A 83 10.75 -7.57 3.20
N VAL A 84 9.84 -7.72 4.15
CA VAL A 84 8.39 -7.76 3.91
C VAL A 84 7.92 -6.46 3.27
N ALA A 85 8.31 -5.30 3.80
CA ALA A 85 7.93 -4.00 3.24
C ALA A 85 8.45 -3.78 1.82
N GLY A 86 9.67 -4.23 1.51
CA GLY A 86 10.23 -4.18 0.16
C GLY A 86 9.45 -5.04 -0.83
N ALA A 87 9.17 -6.30 -0.49
CA ALA A 87 8.45 -7.24 -1.35
C ALA A 87 7.00 -6.78 -1.60
N THR A 88 6.29 -6.40 -0.55
CA THR A 88 4.93 -5.86 -0.63
C THR A 88 4.85 -4.53 -1.39
N SER A 89 5.89 -3.69 -1.35
CA SER A 89 5.94 -2.44 -2.13
C SER A 89 6.00 -2.67 -3.64
N VAL A 90 6.69 -3.73 -4.09
CA VAL A 90 6.66 -4.14 -5.50
C VAL A 90 5.26 -4.61 -5.88
N LEU A 91 4.65 -5.43 -5.03
CA LEU A 91 3.30 -5.95 -5.22
C LEU A 91 2.27 -4.81 -5.32
N ALA A 92 2.39 -3.81 -4.46
CA ALA A 92 1.54 -2.63 -4.46
C ALA A 92 1.54 -1.82 -5.76
N ARG A 93 2.70 -1.73 -6.43
CA ARG A 93 2.79 -1.09 -7.75
C ARG A 93 2.09 -1.93 -8.82
N LEU A 94 2.23 -3.25 -8.75
CA LEU A 94 1.50 -4.16 -9.64
C LEU A 94 -0.01 -4.03 -9.46
N PHE A 95 -0.49 -3.97 -8.22
CA PHE A 95 -1.91 -3.76 -7.91
C PHE A 95 -2.44 -2.42 -8.40
N SER A 96 -1.68 -1.34 -8.25
CA SER A 96 -2.06 -0.03 -8.80
C SER A 96 -2.20 -0.04 -10.32
N GLY A 97 -1.32 -0.76 -11.03
CA GLY A 97 -1.46 -0.98 -12.48
C GLY A 97 -2.74 -1.73 -12.86
N LEU A 98 -3.09 -2.78 -12.11
CA LEU A 98 -4.33 -3.54 -12.31
C LEU A 98 -5.58 -2.70 -12.02
N GLU A 99 -5.56 -1.92 -10.93
CA GLU A 99 -6.65 -1.01 -10.57
C GLU A 99 -6.83 0.08 -11.63
N GLY A 100 -5.73 0.59 -12.20
CA GLY A 100 -5.75 1.50 -13.34
C GLY A 100 -6.40 0.89 -14.58
N ALA A 101 -6.05 -0.35 -14.93
CA ALA A 101 -6.67 -1.05 -16.05
C ALA A 101 -8.17 -1.29 -15.82
N GLN A 102 -8.56 -1.65 -14.60
CA GLN A 102 -9.97 -1.82 -14.23
C GLN A 102 -10.76 -0.51 -14.37
N ARG A 103 -10.21 0.61 -13.91
CA ARG A 103 -10.83 1.93 -14.07
C ARG A 103 -11.04 2.29 -15.54
N VAL A 104 -10.10 1.97 -16.43
CA VAL A 104 -10.25 2.19 -17.88
C VAL A 104 -11.39 1.36 -18.46
N VAL A 105 -11.45 0.06 -18.13
CA VAL A 105 -12.51 -0.84 -18.59
C VAL A 105 -13.87 -0.35 -18.10
N GLU A 106 -13.99 0.02 -16.83
CA GLU A 106 -15.24 0.54 -16.26
C GLU A 106 -15.68 1.84 -16.93
N ASN A 107 -14.73 2.73 -17.26
CA ASN A 107 -15.02 3.99 -17.95
C ASN A 107 -15.44 3.79 -19.42
N ILE A 108 -14.91 2.77 -20.10
CA ILE A 108 -15.36 2.37 -21.46
C ILE A 108 -16.80 1.84 -21.40
N VAL A 109 -17.09 1.00 -20.40
CA VAL A 109 -18.43 0.44 -20.22
C VAL A 109 -19.43 1.56 -19.89
N PHE A 110 -19.06 2.47 -18.98
CA PHE A 110 -19.88 3.63 -18.63
C PHE A 110 -20.14 4.56 -19.82
N SER A 111 -19.11 4.88 -20.62
CA SER A 111 -19.26 5.74 -21.80
C SER A 111 -20.12 5.09 -22.89
N ARG A 112 -20.01 3.77 -23.11
CA ARG A 112 -20.89 3.02 -24.02
C ARG A 112 -22.35 3.05 -23.56
N TYR A 113 -22.62 2.91 -22.26
CA TYR A 113 -23.97 3.04 -21.73
C TYR A 113 -24.50 4.47 -21.82
N ALA A 114 -23.67 5.49 -21.59
CA ALA A 114 -24.04 6.89 -21.76
C ALA A 114 -24.37 7.23 -23.24
N ALA A 115 -23.61 6.69 -24.19
CA ALA A 115 -23.84 6.86 -25.62
C ALA A 115 -25.09 6.11 -26.12
N ALA A 116 -25.31 4.87 -25.65
CA ALA A 116 -26.53 4.11 -25.93
C ALA A 116 -27.79 4.81 -25.38
N ARG A 117 -27.66 5.49 -24.24
CA ARG A 117 -28.73 6.29 -23.62
C ARG A 117 -29.13 7.50 -24.47
N GLN A 118 -28.17 8.24 -25.04
CA GLN A 118 -28.48 9.36 -25.96
C GLN A 118 -29.36 8.90 -27.14
N ARG A 119 -29.29 7.62 -27.52
CA ARG A 119 -30.10 7.04 -28.60
C ARG A 119 -31.49 6.54 -28.17
N GLN A 120 -31.71 6.08 -26.93
CA GLN A 120 -32.91 5.29 -26.58
C GLN A 120 -33.89 5.90 -25.56
N ARG A 121 -33.61 7.06 -24.92
CA ARG A 121 -34.55 7.79 -24.02
C ARG A 121 -35.33 6.96 -22.97
N ALA A 122 -34.82 5.81 -22.50
CA ALA A 122 -35.49 4.98 -21.51
C ALA A 122 -35.29 5.47 -20.05
N PRO A 123 -36.25 5.22 -19.12
CA PRO A 123 -36.13 5.58 -17.70
C PRO A 123 -35.04 4.76 -16.98
N PHE A 124 -34.34 5.40 -16.04
CA PHE A 124 -33.09 4.91 -15.45
C PHE A 124 -33.29 4.37 -14.03
N GLU A 125 -32.85 3.14 -13.77
CA GLU A 125 -32.64 2.60 -12.41
C GLU A 125 -31.13 2.52 -12.09
N PRO A 126 -30.50 3.61 -11.59
CA PRO A 126 -29.06 3.66 -11.31
C PRO A 126 -28.59 2.57 -10.34
N GLY A 127 -29.46 2.24 -9.38
CA GLY A 127 -29.08 1.45 -8.21
C GLY A 127 -28.65 0.02 -8.54
N LYS A 128 -29.31 -0.64 -9.49
CA LYS A 128 -28.99 -2.04 -9.85
C LYS A 128 -27.67 -2.16 -10.61
N LEU A 129 -27.37 -1.18 -11.48
CA LEU A 129 -26.13 -1.18 -12.26
C LEU A 129 -24.92 -0.87 -11.36
N VAL A 130 -25.05 0.15 -10.51
CA VAL A 130 -24.01 0.53 -9.54
C VAL A 130 -23.76 -0.59 -8.53
N ARG A 131 -24.82 -1.25 -8.02
CA ARG A 131 -24.67 -2.39 -7.10
C ARG A 131 -23.96 -3.56 -7.76
N ARG A 132 -24.28 -3.89 -9.01
CA ARG A 132 -23.63 -4.99 -9.74
C ARG A 132 -22.18 -4.68 -10.06
N ALA A 133 -21.86 -3.44 -10.46
CA ALA A 133 -20.49 -2.99 -10.67
C ALA A 133 -19.68 -3.05 -9.37
N LEU A 134 -20.21 -2.52 -8.27
CA LEU A 134 -19.58 -2.60 -6.93
C LEU A 134 -19.29 -4.05 -6.51
N VAL A 135 -20.28 -4.94 -6.61
CA VAL A 135 -20.10 -6.35 -6.25
C VAL A 135 -19.04 -7.00 -7.13
N ASN A 136 -19.05 -6.74 -8.43
CA ASN A 136 -18.07 -7.30 -9.35
C ASN A 136 -16.65 -6.78 -9.06
N THR A 137 -16.51 -5.49 -8.76
CA THR A 137 -15.22 -4.88 -8.38
C THR A 137 -14.70 -5.47 -7.08
N VAL A 138 -15.54 -5.59 -6.05
CA VAL A 138 -15.15 -6.20 -4.76
C VAL A 138 -14.74 -7.66 -4.93
N VAL A 139 -15.50 -8.45 -5.70
CA VAL A 139 -15.20 -9.88 -5.91
C VAL A 139 -13.91 -10.05 -6.71
N ILE A 140 -13.73 -9.31 -7.80
CA ILE A 140 -12.53 -9.42 -8.64
C ILE A 140 -11.30 -8.94 -7.86
N GLN A 141 -11.37 -7.78 -7.21
CA GLN A 141 -10.25 -7.27 -6.42
C GLN A 141 -9.93 -8.18 -5.24
N GLY A 142 -10.94 -8.71 -4.55
CA GLY A 142 -10.76 -9.65 -3.46
C GLY A 142 -10.12 -10.97 -3.91
N LEU A 143 -10.56 -11.54 -5.03
CA LEU A 143 -9.95 -12.76 -5.59
C LEU A 143 -8.51 -12.52 -6.04
N VAL A 144 -8.25 -11.43 -6.75
CA VAL A 144 -6.89 -11.07 -7.20
C VAL A 144 -5.98 -10.83 -5.99
N PHE A 145 -6.47 -10.15 -4.95
CA PHE A 145 -5.76 -9.95 -3.70
C PHE A 145 -5.45 -11.28 -3.01
N ALA A 146 -6.42 -12.19 -2.88
CA ALA A 146 -6.23 -13.49 -2.26
C ALA A 146 -5.21 -14.35 -3.02
N VAL A 147 -5.28 -14.39 -4.35
CA VAL A 147 -4.31 -15.12 -5.19
C VAL A 147 -2.91 -14.52 -5.06
N ALA A 148 -2.79 -13.19 -5.07
CA ALA A 148 -1.51 -12.52 -4.92
C ALA A 148 -0.91 -12.73 -3.52
N LEU A 149 -1.75 -12.69 -2.47
CA LEU A 149 -1.33 -12.98 -1.11
C LEU A 149 -0.86 -14.43 -0.97
N ALA A 150 -1.60 -15.38 -1.53
CA ALA A 150 -1.19 -16.79 -1.54
C ALA A 150 0.15 -17.00 -2.29
N GLY A 151 0.31 -16.36 -3.44
CA GLY A 151 1.58 -16.37 -4.18
C GLY A 151 2.74 -15.75 -3.39
N LEU A 152 2.47 -14.67 -2.66
CA LEU A 152 3.46 -14.00 -1.82
C LEU A 152 3.85 -14.87 -0.61
N ILE A 153 2.88 -15.52 0.03
CA ILE A 153 3.14 -16.48 1.11
C ILE A 153 3.97 -17.65 0.60
N ALA A 154 3.64 -18.20 -0.58
CA ALA A 154 4.41 -19.28 -1.19
C ALA A 154 5.85 -18.85 -1.52
N LEU A 155 6.03 -17.64 -2.07
CA LEU A 155 7.34 -17.08 -2.35
C LEU A 155 8.15 -16.88 -1.06
N PHE A 156 7.54 -16.33 -0.01
CA PHE A 156 8.19 -16.16 1.28
C PHE A 156 8.52 -17.49 1.93
N ALA A 157 7.67 -18.51 1.84
CA ALA A 157 7.95 -19.83 2.39
C ALA A 157 9.23 -20.45 1.79
N VAL A 158 9.52 -20.19 0.51
CA VAL A 158 10.75 -20.65 -0.17
C VAL A 158 11.94 -19.72 0.10
N ALA A 159 11.73 -18.40 0.10
CA ALA A 159 12.79 -17.43 0.26
C ALA A 159 13.28 -17.31 1.71
N LEU A 160 12.39 -17.36 2.70
CA LEU A 160 12.70 -17.19 4.12
C LEU A 160 13.87 -18.08 4.59
N PRO A 161 13.90 -19.41 4.33
CA PRO A 161 15.03 -20.25 4.76
C PRO A 161 16.36 -19.89 4.11
N MET A 162 16.38 -19.30 2.90
CA MET A 162 17.61 -18.84 2.25
C MET A 162 18.14 -17.55 2.85
N VAL A 163 17.25 -16.63 3.28
CA VAL A 163 17.65 -15.31 3.79
C VAL A 163 17.76 -15.27 5.32
N TRP A 164 17.20 -16.26 6.02
CA TRP A 164 17.27 -16.42 7.48
C TRP A 164 18.66 -16.19 8.11
N PRO A 165 19.76 -16.80 7.61
CA PRO A 165 21.08 -16.60 8.20
C PRO A 165 21.58 -15.15 8.14
N TYR A 166 21.16 -14.40 7.12
CA TYR A 166 21.52 -12.99 6.97
C TYR A 166 20.65 -12.08 7.85
N LEU A 167 19.37 -12.42 8.05
CA LEU A 167 18.47 -11.63 8.90
C LEU A 167 18.75 -11.82 10.40
N ALA A 168 19.04 -13.05 10.84
CA ALA A 168 19.37 -13.36 12.23
C ALA A 168 20.64 -12.64 12.72
N SER A 169 21.51 -12.24 11.80
CA SER A 169 22.76 -11.53 12.06
C SER A 169 22.58 -10.01 12.20
N SER A 170 21.40 -9.47 11.88
CA SER A 170 21.18 -8.04 11.75
C SER A 170 20.77 -7.39 13.06
N ARG A 171 21.56 -6.42 13.55
CA ARG A 171 21.20 -5.53 14.67
C ARG A 171 20.38 -4.32 14.22
N ALA A 172 19.47 -4.50 13.26
CA ALA A 172 18.64 -3.42 12.77
C ALA A 172 17.66 -2.96 13.87
N SER A 173 17.54 -1.65 14.08
CA SER A 173 16.58 -1.06 15.02
C SER A 173 15.37 -0.45 14.30
N TRP A 174 14.21 -0.42 14.97
CA TRP A 174 13.00 0.22 14.44
C TRP A 174 13.21 1.70 14.10
N GLY A 175 14.09 2.40 14.83
CA GLY A 175 14.45 3.78 14.51
C GLY A 175 15.13 3.93 13.15
N GLN A 176 16.02 3.00 12.77
CA GLN A 176 16.65 3.00 11.45
C GLN A 176 15.64 2.78 10.32
N LEU A 177 14.63 1.92 10.56
CA LEU A 177 13.52 1.73 9.63
C LEU A 177 12.72 3.01 9.43
N TRP A 178 12.34 3.71 10.50
CA TRP A 178 11.57 4.94 10.38
C TRP A 178 12.35 6.05 9.67
N ILE A 179 13.67 6.13 9.89
CA ILE A 179 14.55 7.03 9.12
C ILE A 179 14.54 6.65 7.64
N LEU A 180 14.62 5.36 7.31
CA LEU A 180 14.51 4.90 5.92
C LEU A 180 13.14 5.21 5.32
N GLY A 181 12.06 5.04 6.09
CA GLY A 181 10.70 5.38 5.69
C GLY A 181 10.54 6.88 5.43
N SER A 182 11.14 7.73 6.27
CA SER A 182 11.10 9.18 6.08
C SER A 182 11.88 9.65 4.86
N LEU A 183 12.84 8.87 4.35
CA LEU A 183 13.42 9.12 3.02
C LEU A 183 12.37 9.10 1.93
N GLY A 184 11.35 8.24 2.03
CA GLY A 184 10.21 8.24 1.10
C GLY A 184 9.49 9.58 1.11
N ALA A 185 9.24 10.13 2.30
CA ALA A 185 8.65 11.46 2.48
C ALA A 185 9.57 12.63 2.07
N VAL A 186 10.89 12.44 1.97
CA VAL A 186 11.81 13.47 1.46
C VAL A 186 11.95 13.36 -0.07
N LEU A 187 11.99 12.14 -0.60
CA LEU A 187 11.90 11.85 -2.03
C LEU A 187 10.62 12.42 -2.65
N SER A 188 9.53 12.47 -1.89
CA SER A 188 8.25 13.06 -2.31
C SER A 188 8.30 14.56 -2.61
N LEU A 189 9.16 15.32 -1.92
CA LEU A 189 9.19 16.77 -2.02
C LEU A 189 9.65 17.26 -3.40
N ARG A 190 10.23 16.37 -4.24
CA ARG A 190 10.81 16.67 -5.56
C ARG A 190 11.72 17.90 -5.57
N TYR A 191 12.22 18.29 -4.40
CA TYR A 191 12.97 19.51 -4.15
C TYR A 191 14.45 19.16 -4.08
N ARG A 192 15.18 19.46 -5.17
CA ARG A 192 16.61 19.13 -5.33
C ARG A 192 17.51 19.51 -4.14
N PRO A 193 17.30 20.66 -3.46
CA PRO A 193 18.10 21.03 -2.27
C PRO A 193 17.85 20.14 -1.05
N ALA A 194 16.64 19.59 -0.89
CA ALA A 194 16.34 18.68 0.21
C ALA A 194 17.12 17.37 0.07
N TYR A 195 17.36 16.90 -1.15
CA TYR A 195 18.23 15.74 -1.42
C TYR A 195 19.68 16.00 -1.03
N ALA A 196 20.18 17.22 -1.29
CA ALA A 196 21.55 17.59 -0.91
C ALA A 196 21.71 17.71 0.61
N ALA A 197 20.73 18.30 1.30
CA ALA A 197 20.73 18.38 2.77
C ALA A 197 20.67 16.99 3.41
N LEU A 198 19.89 16.08 2.84
CA LEU A 198 19.76 14.73 3.35
C LEU A 198 21.01 13.88 3.05
N ALA A 199 21.57 13.97 1.84
CA ALA A 199 22.85 13.35 1.51
C ALA A 199 23.99 13.88 2.39
N GLY A 200 24.00 15.19 2.68
CA GLY A 200 24.94 15.82 3.60
C GLY A 200 24.78 15.32 5.04
N GLY A 201 23.55 15.25 5.54
CA GLY A 201 23.25 14.71 6.88
C GLY A 201 23.60 13.23 7.02
N MET A 202 23.34 12.43 5.99
CA MET A 202 23.69 11.00 5.97
C MET A 202 25.20 10.80 5.88
N GLY A 203 25.90 11.63 5.09
CA GLY A 203 27.36 11.67 5.05
C GLY A 203 27.98 12.04 6.40
N LEU A 204 27.41 13.04 7.10
CA LEU A 204 27.82 13.44 8.45
C LEU A 204 27.58 12.34 9.49
N ALA A 205 26.43 11.67 9.44
CA ALA A 205 26.10 10.57 10.36
C ALA A 205 27.01 9.35 10.13
N VAL A 206 27.37 9.05 8.89
CA VAL A 206 28.34 8.02 8.56
C VAL A 206 29.74 8.43 9.01
N ALA A 207 30.17 9.66 8.76
CA ALA A 207 31.45 10.17 9.23
C ALA A 207 31.57 10.13 10.76
N TRP A 208 30.49 10.46 11.47
CA TRP A 208 30.41 10.37 12.94
C TRP A 208 30.45 8.94 13.47
N ARG A 209 30.08 7.94 12.67
CA ARG A 209 30.16 6.52 13.06
C ARG A 209 31.59 5.99 13.01
N PHE A 210 32.45 6.61 12.21
CA PHE A 210 33.84 6.21 11.97
C PHE A 210 34.87 7.02 12.77
N PHE A 211 34.45 8.13 13.39
CA PHE A 211 35.23 8.92 14.37
C PHE A 211 34.78 8.59 15.80
#